data_AF-V6TWT2-F1
#
_entry.id   AF-V6TWT2-F1
#
_cell.length_a   1.000
_cell.length_b   1.000
_cell.length_c   1.000
_cell.angle_alpha   90.00
_cell.angle_beta   90.00
_cell.angle_gamma   90.00
#
_symmetry.space_group_name_H-M   'P 1'
#
loop_
_entity.id
_entity.type
_entity.pdbx_description
1 polymer ?
#
loop_
_entity_poly.entity_id
_entity_poly.type
_entity_poly.pdbx_seq_one_letter_code
_entity_poly.pdbx_strand_id
1 'polypeptide(L)'
;MASGEPTVAIGPEAAAVCTKSLEAIFARSDPEEMCEALQAAIQLASSGQSIDHLVLPVIKHASASTDHRLKKLLHVFWPLVECYRGGQLKPHIMLISNSILRDLKSPNEMILCSALRCVLHLQVSEVVSSLIALSPLLLSRSNCRQPLVLCC
;
A
#
# COMPACT_ATOMS: atom_id res chain seq x y z
N MET A 1 3.58 -42.94 32.71
CA MET A 1 2.40 -42.06 32.70
C MET A 1 2.86 -40.71 32.19
N ALA A 2 2.28 -40.28 31.07
CA ALA A 2 2.66 -39.11 30.32
C ALA A 2 2.01 -37.84 30.92
N SER A 3 2.72 -36.73 30.87
CA SER A 3 2.15 -35.38 30.78
C SER A 3 3.22 -34.49 30.16
N GLY A 4 3.14 -34.32 28.84
CA GLY A 4 3.97 -33.42 28.08
C GLY A 4 3.44 -31.99 28.15
N GLU A 5 4.36 -31.04 28.23
CA GLU A 5 4.09 -29.62 27.96
C GLU A 5 3.62 -29.42 26.51
N PRO A 6 2.64 -28.54 26.26
CA PRO A 6 2.39 -28.06 24.92
C PRO A 6 3.40 -26.95 24.62
N THR A 7 4.53 -27.32 24.01
CA THR A 7 5.34 -26.35 23.25
C THR A 7 4.51 -25.93 22.03
N VAL A 8 4.00 -24.70 22.06
CA VAL A 8 3.44 -24.05 20.87
C VAL A 8 4.64 -23.67 20.00
N ALA A 9 5.02 -24.60 19.13
CA ALA A 9 5.96 -24.35 18.05
C ALA A 9 5.25 -23.43 17.05
N ILE A 10 5.49 -22.12 17.16
CA ILE A 10 5.24 -21.20 16.05
C ILE A 10 6.35 -21.45 15.04
N GLY A 11 6.18 -22.51 14.25
CA GLY A 11 7.00 -22.78 13.09
C GLY A 11 6.78 -21.67 12.04
N PRO A 12 7.82 -21.29 11.28
CA PRO A 12 7.75 -20.28 10.20
C PRO A 12 7.05 -20.82 8.93
N GLU A 13 5.95 -21.55 9.09
CA GLU A 13 5.26 -22.29 8.02
C GLU A 13 4.16 -21.47 7.32
N ALA A 14 4.18 -20.14 7.47
CA ALA A 14 3.25 -19.21 6.81
C ALA A 14 3.86 -18.49 5.58
N ALA A 15 5.15 -18.67 5.31
CA ALA A 15 5.88 -17.88 4.30
C ALA A 15 5.70 -18.35 2.84
N ALA A 16 4.93 -19.41 2.60
CA ALA A 16 4.62 -19.91 1.27
C ALA A 16 3.16 -19.63 0.88
N VAL A 17 2.70 -18.39 1.05
CA VAL A 17 1.50 -17.96 0.32
C VAL A 17 1.87 -17.98 -1.17
N CYS A 18 1.33 -18.96 -1.89
CA CYS A 18 1.48 -19.01 -3.34
C CYS A 18 0.92 -17.71 -3.91
N THR A 19 1.74 -16.95 -4.62
CA THR A 19 1.36 -15.65 -5.21
C THR A 19 0.08 -15.71 -6.04
N LYS A 20 -0.19 -16.86 -6.67
CA LYS A 20 -1.42 -17.16 -7.42
C LYS A 20 -2.68 -17.10 -6.56
N SER A 21 -2.58 -17.50 -5.28
CA SER A 21 -3.69 -17.43 -4.33
C SER A 21 -4.04 -15.99 -3.97
N LEU A 22 -3.04 -15.10 -3.89
CA LEU A 22 -3.27 -13.68 -3.57
C LEU A 22 -4.06 -12.97 -4.66
N GLU A 23 -3.74 -13.21 -5.94
CA GLU A 23 -4.50 -12.65 -7.07
C GLU A 23 -5.97 -13.08 -7.04
N ALA A 24 -6.24 -14.35 -6.69
CA ALA A 24 -7.59 -14.87 -6.54
C ALA A 24 -8.34 -14.22 -5.37
N ILE A 25 -7.67 -13.95 -4.25
CA ILE A 25 -8.26 -13.27 -3.09
C ILE A 25 -8.68 -11.83 -3.45
N PHE A 26 -7.82 -11.08 -4.15
CA PHE A 26 -8.18 -9.73 -4.61
C PHE A 26 -9.38 -9.72 -5.56
N ALA A 27 -9.60 -10.79 -6.34
CA ALA A 27 -10.74 -10.91 -7.23
C ALA A 27 -12.09 -11.13 -6.50
N ARG A 28 -12.08 -11.64 -5.26
CA ARG A 28 -13.29 -11.92 -4.47
C ARG A 28 -13.89 -10.67 -3.82
N SER A 29 -13.14 -9.57 -3.79
CA SER A 29 -13.60 -8.24 -3.39
C SER A 29 -14.07 -8.09 -1.93
N ASP A 30 -13.78 -9.06 -1.06
CA ASP A 30 -14.04 -8.96 0.38
C ASP A 30 -12.97 -8.12 1.07
N PRO A 31 -13.34 -7.06 1.83
CA PRO A 31 -12.38 -6.12 2.39
C PRO A 31 -11.48 -6.72 3.47
N GLU A 32 -11.95 -7.72 4.22
CA GLU A 32 -11.14 -8.37 5.26
C GLU A 32 -10.11 -9.30 4.64
N GLU A 33 -10.52 -10.16 3.70
CA GLU A 33 -9.60 -11.02 2.96
C GLU A 33 -8.56 -10.20 2.18
N MET A 34 -8.95 -9.07 1.57
CA MET A 34 -8.02 -8.16 0.90
C MET A 34 -7.01 -7.52 1.86
N CYS A 35 -7.40 -7.23 3.10
CA CYS A 35 -6.47 -6.71 4.11
C CYS A 35 -5.42 -7.76 4.47
N GLU A 36 -5.83 -9.01 4.70
CA GLU A 36 -4.91 -10.11 5.00
C GLU A 36 -3.98 -10.39 3.82
N ALA A 37 -4.52 -10.43 2.60
CA ALA A 37 -3.74 -10.61 1.37
C ALA A 37 -2.70 -9.49 1.20
N LEU A 38 -3.08 -8.24 1.46
CA LEU A 38 -2.18 -7.09 1.32
C LEU A 38 -1.09 -7.09 2.41
N GLN A 39 -1.41 -7.53 3.63
CA GLN A 39 -0.42 -7.72 4.68
C GLN A 39 0.60 -8.80 4.30
N ALA A 40 0.15 -9.94 3.76
CA ALA A 40 1.04 -10.98 3.27
C ALA A 40 1.93 -10.46 2.12
N ALA A 41 1.36 -9.67 1.19
CA ALA A 41 2.12 -9.04 0.12
C ALA A 41 3.20 -8.07 0.64
N ILE A 42 2.92 -7.30 1.69
CA ILE A 42 3.89 -6.43 2.37
C ILE A 42 5.03 -7.25 2.99
N GLN A 43 4.72 -8.38 3.62
CA GLN A 43 5.74 -9.28 4.19
C GLN A 43 6.63 -9.89 3.11
N LEU A 44 6.04 -10.33 1.98
CA LEU A 44 6.76 -10.82 0.81
C LEU A 44 7.70 -9.77 0.23
N ALA A 45 7.21 -8.54 0.06
CA ALA A 45 8.01 -7.42 -0.43
C ALA A 45 9.16 -7.06 0.53
N SER A 46 8.88 -7.05 1.83
CA SER A 46 9.89 -6.82 2.88
C SER A 46 10.95 -7.92 2.93
N SER A 47 10.60 -9.14 2.49
CA SER A 47 11.52 -10.27 2.36
C SER A 47 12.37 -10.21 1.08
N GLY A 48 12.18 -9.18 0.23
CA GLY A 48 12.90 -9.00 -1.03
C GLY A 48 12.33 -9.77 -2.22
N GLN A 49 11.11 -10.34 -2.10
CA GLN A 49 10.44 -10.95 -3.24
C GLN A 49 9.77 -9.90 -4.14
N SER A 50 9.83 -10.11 -5.46
CA SER A 50 9.21 -9.20 -6.42
C SER A 50 7.68 -9.29 -6.36
N ILE A 51 7.03 -8.18 -5.98
CA ILE A 51 5.57 -8.05 -5.87
C ILE A 51 4.90 -7.37 -7.08
N ASP A 52 5.65 -7.12 -8.16
CA ASP A 52 5.16 -6.41 -9.37
C ASP A 52 3.85 -6.98 -9.94
N HIS A 53 3.70 -8.31 -9.91
CA HIS A 53 2.52 -9.00 -10.43
C HIS A 53 1.26 -8.71 -9.62
N LEU A 54 1.38 -8.41 -8.32
CA LEU A 54 0.26 -8.08 -7.44
C LEU A 54 -0.23 -6.63 -7.63
N VAL A 55 0.59 -5.75 -8.21
CA VAL A 55 0.28 -4.32 -8.35
C VAL A 55 -1.00 -4.08 -9.13
N LEU A 56 -1.19 -4.74 -10.27
CA LEU A 56 -2.39 -4.56 -11.11
C LEU A 56 -3.68 -5.03 -10.39
N PRO A 57 -3.73 -6.25 -9.82
CA PRO A 57 -4.84 -6.68 -8.97
C PRO A 57 -5.14 -5.72 -7.81
N VAL A 58 -4.11 -5.28 -7.09
CA VAL A 58 -4.24 -4.37 -5.94
C VAL A 58 -4.81 -3.02 -6.38
N ILE A 59 -4.31 -2.43 -7.47
CA ILE A 59 -4.88 -1.17 -8.00
C ILE A 59 -6.34 -1.39 -8.41
N LYS A 60 -6.66 -2.47 -9.13
CA LYS A 60 -8.02 -2.68 -9.64
C LYS A 60 -9.05 -2.88 -8.51
N HIS A 61 -8.70 -3.64 -7.48
CA HIS A 61 -9.64 -4.08 -6.46
C HIS A 61 -9.52 -3.28 -5.16
N ALA A 62 -8.31 -3.08 -4.65
CA ALA A 62 -8.12 -2.41 -3.36
C ALA A 62 -8.18 -0.88 -3.48
N SER A 63 -7.75 -0.26 -4.60
CA SER A 63 -7.84 1.21 -4.74
C SER A 63 -9.28 1.74 -4.84
N ALA A 64 -10.20 0.90 -5.32
CA ALA A 64 -11.62 1.21 -5.44
C ALA A 64 -12.38 1.06 -4.11
N SER A 65 -11.78 0.40 -3.12
CA SER A 65 -12.41 0.22 -1.81
C SER A 65 -12.46 1.52 -1.00
N THR A 66 -13.53 1.67 -0.23
CA THR A 66 -13.74 2.79 0.71
C THR A 66 -13.18 2.51 2.10
N ASP A 67 -12.71 1.29 2.36
CA ASP A 67 -12.21 0.89 3.68
C ASP A 67 -10.90 1.62 4.05
N HIS A 68 -10.92 2.31 5.19
CA HIS A 68 -9.78 3.07 5.69
C HIS A 68 -8.59 2.18 6.08
N ARG A 69 -8.82 0.97 6.61
CA ARG A 69 -7.77 0.01 6.96
C ARG A 69 -7.04 -0.45 5.70
N LEU A 70 -7.80 -0.80 4.65
CA LEU A 70 -7.24 -1.23 3.38
C LEU A 70 -6.45 -0.10 2.70
N LYS A 71 -6.98 1.13 2.71
CA LYS A 71 -6.29 2.32 2.21
C LYS A 71 -4.97 2.60 2.94
N LYS A 72 -4.96 2.45 4.27
CA LYS A 72 -3.73 2.61 5.06
C LYS A 72 -2.69 1.57 4.69
N LEU A 73 -3.09 0.30 4.53
CA LEU A 73 -2.18 -0.77 4.08
C LEU A 73 -1.66 -0.52 2.66
N LEU A 74 -2.50 -0.01 1.75
CA LEU A 74 -2.10 0.37 0.39
C LEU A 74 -0.97 1.41 0.39
N HIS A 75 -1.09 2.43 1.25
CA HIS A 75 -0.07 3.48 1.37
C HIS A 75 1.25 2.98 1.96
N VAL A 76 1.24 1.85 2.69
CA VAL A 76 2.46 1.15 3.15
C VAL A 76 3.03 0.24 2.05
N PHE A 77 2.16 -0.32 1.21
CA PHE A 77 2.56 -1.20 0.11
C PHE A 77 3.25 -0.47 -1.04
N TRP A 78 2.78 0.73 -1.44
CA TRP A 78 3.34 1.42 -2.62
C TRP A 78 4.84 1.71 -2.56
N PRO A 79 5.41 2.19 -1.43
CA PRO A 79 6.85 2.41 -1.33
C PRO A 79 7.71 1.15 -1.48
N LEU A 80 7.13 -0.04 -1.32
CA LEU A 80 7.83 -1.32 -1.46
C LEU A 80 7.88 -1.80 -2.93
N VAL A 81 7.13 -1.16 -3.83
CA VAL A 81 7.09 -1.53 -5.26
C VAL A 81 8.27 -0.90 -5.99
N GLU A 82 9.03 -1.73 -6.71
CA GLU A 82 10.13 -1.27 -7.55
C GLU A 82 9.63 -0.44 -8.75
N CYS A 83 10.03 0.84 -8.80
CA CYS A 83 9.55 1.77 -9.83
C CYS A 83 10.24 1.63 -11.18
N TYR A 84 11.49 1.16 -11.19
CA TYR A 84 12.33 1.11 -12.38
C TYR A 84 12.75 -0.32 -12.67
N ARG A 85 12.85 -0.67 -13.96
CA ARG A 85 13.49 -1.91 -14.43
C ARG A 85 14.53 -1.54 -15.48
N GLY A 86 15.81 -1.68 -15.15
CA GLY A 86 16.91 -1.37 -16.07
C GLY A 86 16.93 0.10 -16.54
N GLY A 87 16.51 1.03 -15.68
CA GLY A 87 16.47 2.47 -16.01
C GLY A 87 15.20 2.94 -16.73
N GLN A 88 14.27 2.04 -17.07
CA GLN A 88 12.96 2.41 -17.59
C GLN A 88 11.88 2.38 -16.49
N LEU A 89 10.99 3.37 -16.50
CA LEU A 89 9.85 3.44 -15.59
C LEU A 89 8.82 2.36 -15.99
N LYS A 90 8.43 1.52 -15.04
CA LYS A 90 7.44 0.46 -15.32
C LYS A 90 6.05 1.10 -15.55
N PRO A 91 5.24 0.61 -16.52
CA PRO A 91 3.97 1.25 -16.91
C PRO A 91 2.95 1.33 -15.76
N HIS A 92 2.97 0.34 -14.85
CA HIS A 92 2.11 0.33 -13.68
C HIS A 92 2.37 1.49 -12.70
N ILE A 93 3.52 2.18 -12.76
CA ILE A 93 3.83 3.30 -11.86
C ILE A 93 2.91 4.48 -12.13
N MET A 94 2.54 4.72 -13.38
CA MET A 94 1.54 5.74 -13.71
C MET A 94 0.17 5.45 -13.04
N LEU A 95 -0.20 4.17 -12.93
CA LEU A 95 -1.45 3.77 -12.26
C LEU A 95 -1.37 3.97 -10.75
N ILE A 96 -0.23 3.64 -10.13
CA ILE A 96 0.03 3.90 -8.71
C ILE A 96 -0.07 5.40 -8.43
N SER A 97 0.63 6.22 -9.23
CA SER A 97 0.60 7.68 -9.13
C SER A 97 -0.82 8.23 -9.20
N ASN A 98 -1.62 7.78 -10.16
CA ASN A 98 -3.02 8.19 -10.30
C ASN A 98 -3.89 7.75 -9.12
N SER A 99 -3.64 6.57 -8.55
CA SER A 99 -4.33 6.10 -7.34
C SER A 99 -4.01 7.01 -6.14
N ILE A 100 -2.73 7.32 -5.92
CA ILE A 100 -2.30 8.19 -4.81
C ILE A 100 -2.86 9.60 -5.00
N LEU A 101 -2.85 10.15 -6.21
CA LEU A 101 -3.43 11.46 -6.51
C LEU A 101 -4.93 11.54 -6.21
N ARG A 102 -5.67 10.45 -6.46
CA ARG A 102 -7.08 10.35 -6.10
C ARG A 102 -7.27 10.41 -4.58
N ASP A 103 -6.44 9.68 -3.84
CA ASP A 103 -6.47 9.65 -2.39
C ASP A 103 -6.07 11.02 -1.77
N LEU A 104 -5.15 11.76 -2.40
CA LEU A 104 -4.78 13.12 -2.00
C LEU A 104 -5.89 14.15 -2.23
N LYS A 105 -6.75 13.92 -3.21
CA LYS A 105 -7.94 14.74 -3.46
C LYS A 105 -9.14 14.32 -2.60
N SER A 106 -8.97 13.31 -1.76
CA SER A 106 -10.05 12.83 -0.89
C SER A 106 -10.51 13.92 0.09
N PRO A 107 -11.83 14.03 0.34
CA PRO A 107 -12.33 14.88 1.42
C PRO A 107 -11.88 14.36 2.80
N ASN A 108 -11.59 13.06 2.93
CA ASN A 108 -11.17 12.45 4.19
C ASN A 108 -9.71 12.78 4.53
N GLU A 109 -9.51 13.48 5.65
CA GLU A 109 -8.19 13.94 6.10
C GLU A 109 -7.25 12.79 6.47
N MET A 110 -7.75 11.67 6.98
CA MET A 110 -6.92 10.51 7.34
C MET A 110 -6.30 9.87 6.11
N ILE A 111 -7.09 9.68 5.05
CA ILE A 111 -6.64 9.14 3.76
C ILE A 111 -5.66 10.13 3.10
N LEU A 112 -5.95 11.43 3.16
CA LEU A 112 -5.06 12.46 2.64
C LEU A 112 -3.70 12.44 3.35
N CYS A 113 -3.69 12.37 4.69
CA CYS A 113 -2.46 12.36 5.48
C CYS A 113 -1.62 11.09 5.27
N SER A 114 -2.25 9.93 5.12
CA SER A 114 -1.54 8.69 4.80
C SER A 114 -1.01 8.70 3.36
N ALA A 115 -1.77 9.23 2.40
CA ALA A 115 -1.32 9.39 1.02
C ALA A 115 -0.13 10.36 0.91
N LEU A 116 -0.17 11.49 1.63
CA LEU A 116 0.94 12.45 1.67
C LEU A 116 2.23 11.79 2.17
N ARG A 117 2.16 11.01 3.26
CA ARG A 117 3.31 10.26 3.76
C ARG A 117 3.83 9.27 2.73
N CYS A 118 2.95 8.51 2.08
CA CYS A 118 3.33 7.59 1.02
C CYS A 118 4.13 8.28 -0.09
N VAL A 119 3.74 9.49 -0.52
CA VAL A 119 4.48 10.20 -1.56
C VAL A 119 5.88 10.61 -1.11
N LEU A 120 6.03 11.09 0.14
CA LEU A 120 7.34 11.46 0.68
C LEU A 120 8.32 10.27 0.69
N HIS A 121 7.81 9.05 0.86
CA HIS A 121 8.61 7.82 0.81
C HIS A 121 8.90 7.33 -0.62
N LEU A 122 7.97 7.50 -1.57
CA LEU A 122 8.08 6.94 -2.93
C LEU A 122 9.13 7.68 -3.80
N GLN A 123 9.38 8.97 -3.57
CA GLN A 123 10.36 9.82 -4.29
C GLN A 123 10.41 9.67 -5.83
N VAL A 124 9.27 9.36 -6.47
CA VAL A 124 9.17 9.27 -7.94
C VAL A 124 8.96 10.66 -8.52
N SER A 125 9.81 11.07 -9.47
CA SER A 125 9.78 12.40 -10.10
C SER A 125 8.38 12.81 -10.62
N GLU A 126 7.66 11.89 -11.25
CA GLU A 126 6.29 12.10 -11.75
C GLU A 126 5.27 12.39 -10.63
N VAL A 127 5.40 11.71 -9.49
CA VAL A 127 4.52 11.90 -8.34
C VAL A 127 4.83 13.23 -7.66
N VAL A 128 6.11 13.57 -7.54
CA VAL A 128 6.56 14.86 -7.00
C VAL A 128 6.08 16.02 -7.87
N SER A 129 6.18 15.90 -9.19
CA SER A 129 5.65 16.90 -10.14
C SER A 129 4.15 17.14 -9.94
N SER A 130 3.39 16.04 -9.79
CA SER A 130 1.95 16.12 -9.54
C SER A 130 1.61 16.70 -8.15
N LEU A 131 2.45 16.49 -7.14
CA LEU A 131 2.30 17.13 -5.83
C LEU A 131 2.52 18.64 -5.87
N ILE A 132 3.51 19.11 -6.63
CA ILE A 132 3.77 20.54 -6.79
C ILE A 132 2.51 21.24 -7.35
N ALA A 133 1.84 20.60 -8.32
CA ALA A 133 0.57 21.08 -8.86
C ALA A 133 -0.57 21.08 -7.82
N LEU A 134 -0.56 20.15 -6.85
CA LEU A 134 -1.56 20.05 -5.79
C LEU A 134 -1.25 20.94 -4.57
N SER A 135 -0.02 21.43 -4.44
CA SER A 135 0.42 22.25 -3.31
C SER A 135 -0.48 23.45 -2.97
N PRO A 136 -1.01 24.26 -3.92
CA PRO A 136 -1.91 25.36 -3.57
C PRO A 136 -3.23 24.88 -2.95
N LEU A 137 -3.75 23.72 -3.38
CA LEU A 137 -4.97 23.13 -2.83
C LEU A 137 -4.75 22.59 -1.40
N LEU A 138 -3.56 22.07 -1.11
CA LEU A 138 -3.19 21.60 0.23
C LEU A 138 -2.95 22.77 1.19
N LEU A 139 -2.33 23.86 0.73
CA LEU A 139 -2.09 25.08 1.51
C LEU A 139 -3.40 25.79 1.91
N SER A 140 -4.44 25.69 1.08
CA SER A 140 -5.78 26.22 1.39
C SER A 140 -6.54 25.38 2.44
N ARG A 141 -6.10 24.16 2.74
CA ARG A 141 -6.67 23.29 3.79
C ARG A 141 -5.89 23.52 5.09
N SER A 142 -6.25 24.58 5.80
CA SER A 142 -5.59 25.17 6.98
C SER A 142 -5.20 24.20 8.12
N ASN A 143 -5.67 22.94 8.12
CA ASN A 143 -5.34 21.90 9.09
C ASN A 143 -4.16 20.99 8.71
N CYS A 144 -3.60 21.09 7.49
CA CYS A 144 -2.43 20.29 7.10
C CYS A 144 -1.10 20.77 7.71
N ARG A 145 -1.11 21.70 8.69
CA ARG A 145 0.11 22.08 9.46
C ARG A 145 0.44 21.09 10.58
N GLN A 146 -0.48 20.23 11.00
CA GLN A 146 -0.26 19.26 12.08
C GLN A 146 -0.11 17.76 11.71
N PRO A 147 -0.24 17.29 10.45
CA PRO A 147 -0.10 15.86 10.15
C PRO A 147 1.34 15.34 10.25
N LEU A 148 2.32 16.24 10.34
CA LEU A 148 3.74 15.89 10.61
C LEU A 148 4.03 15.63 12.09
N VAL A 149 3.21 16.15 13.02
CA VAL A 149 3.49 16.07 14.48
C VAL A 149 2.57 15.09 15.19
N LEU A 150 1.33 14.89 14.70
CA LEU A 150 0.32 14.08 15.42
C LEU A 150 0.31 12.59 15.02
N CYS A 151 1.29 12.13 14.25
CA CYS A 151 1.24 10.81 13.65
C CYS A 151 2.55 10.02 13.76
N CYS A 152 3.29 10.33 14.82
CA CYS A 152 4.22 9.45 15.52
C CYS A 152 3.52 8.94 16.79
#